data_AF-A0AAD7XIM3-F1
#
_entry.id   AF-A0AAD7XIM3-F1
#
_cell.length_a   1.000
_cell.length_b   1.000
_cell.length_c   1.000
_cell.angle_alpha   90.00
_cell.angle_beta   90.00
_cell.angle_gamma   90.00
#
_symmetry.space_group_name_H-M   'P 1'
#
loop_
_entity.id
_entity.type
_entity.pdbx_description
1 polymer ?
#
loop_
_entity_poly.entity_id
_entity_poly.type
_entity_poly.pdbx_seq_one_letter_code
_entity_poly.pdbx_strand_id
1 'polypeptide(L)'
;MIFWVVVVVVVCALAEVRLGFRTPRNGSTVLRRVEPEVDLWVDDHRRFMADFGQSARLCCAVDGRGIECERLESTRLEIGDLEVGEHRMTCVLIDTRDGSHLLRPCCNATTRFRVVETPLETEDGARFWQLKAEEDKRTRDIIAWWHGGPPPAYFEELRRGSWVGAERPNLVVGVKCSADNVVARDAMRRTWLSSGLVEVRFAIGKSQYQRQLEREDDVFGDLLVPPSFSVDDGYATLVAKTKEFLRYAVIEFPATPFIMLVDDDVLIDAPRLVEALPTLPKENFYGGQVWAEHFNQPKLPQRDPKHRNFLPHGAYPMSELPPFAIGPHYILSRDCAEFVASTPRLAAVGTLEDVSMAVWMFAIGVKPQHTEQFANARLFGCLLGAISLADLTPLGILAIHENRVAGRPACEGYDNLAWVKQPRFKIKRAES
;
A
#
# COMPACT_ATOMS: atom_id res chain seq x y z
N MET A 1 12.42 -13.92 -28.72
CA MET A 1 12.70 -14.88 -27.63
C MET A 1 12.64 -14.12 -26.32
N ILE A 2 11.84 -14.60 -25.38
CA ILE A 2 11.54 -13.98 -24.08
C ILE A 2 12.13 -14.92 -23.03
N PHE A 3 13.23 -14.54 -22.39
CA PHE A 3 13.97 -15.47 -21.56
C PHE A 3 13.55 -15.43 -20.07
N TRP A 4 13.39 -16.56 -19.37
CA TRP A 4 12.86 -16.60 -17.99
C TRP A 4 13.85 -17.19 -16.98
N VAL A 5 13.85 -16.67 -15.76
CA VAL A 5 14.78 -17.04 -14.68
C VAL A 5 14.08 -17.85 -13.57
N VAL A 6 14.56 -19.07 -13.31
CA VAL A 6 14.10 -19.92 -12.19
C VAL A 6 15.21 -20.06 -11.16
N VAL A 7 14.98 -19.64 -9.91
CA VAL A 7 15.99 -19.52 -8.84
C VAL A 7 15.94 -20.73 -7.90
N VAL A 8 17.06 -21.45 -7.74
CA VAL A 8 17.27 -22.46 -6.69
C VAL A 8 17.96 -21.79 -5.51
N VAL A 9 17.21 -21.58 -4.42
CA VAL A 9 17.69 -20.87 -3.23
C VAL A 9 18.48 -21.83 -2.32
N VAL A 10 19.75 -21.53 -2.06
CA VAL A 10 20.53 -22.16 -0.99
C VAL A 10 20.55 -21.20 0.20
N VAL A 11 19.77 -21.50 1.24
CA VAL A 11 19.80 -20.73 2.50
C VAL A 11 20.85 -21.35 3.42
N CYS A 12 21.96 -20.65 3.63
CA CYS A 12 22.94 -21.03 4.66
C CYS A 12 22.58 -20.30 5.97
N ALA A 13 22.08 -21.04 6.96
CA ALA A 13 21.81 -20.52 8.29
C ALA A 13 23.04 -20.68 9.19
N LEU A 14 23.44 -19.60 9.88
CA LEU A 14 23.93 -19.50 11.27
C LEU A 14 24.74 -18.19 11.52
N ALA A 15 24.06 -17.04 11.70
CA ALA A 15 24.42 -15.79 12.46
C ALA A 15 23.57 -14.54 12.03
N GLU A 16 23.83 -13.37 12.67
CA GLU A 16 23.06 -12.10 12.76
C GLU A 16 22.67 -11.37 11.45
N VAL A 17 23.23 -11.74 10.30
CA VAL A 17 22.91 -11.16 8.98
C VAL A 17 22.86 -12.28 7.93
N ARG A 18 21.82 -12.32 7.11
CA ARG A 18 21.58 -13.37 6.09
C ARG A 18 21.07 -12.75 4.80
N LEU A 19 21.44 -13.35 3.67
CA LEU A 19 20.92 -12.99 2.36
C LEU A 19 20.07 -14.14 1.81
N GLY A 20 19.04 -13.82 1.04
CA GLY A 20 18.29 -14.78 0.24
C GLY A 20 17.83 -14.17 -1.06
N PHE A 21 17.34 -15.03 -1.94
CA PHE A 21 17.00 -14.66 -3.31
C PHE A 21 15.53 -14.99 -3.55
N ARG A 22 14.76 -14.05 -4.10
CA ARG A 22 13.40 -14.30 -4.57
C ARG A 22 13.37 -14.51 -6.07
N THR A 23 12.34 -15.24 -6.51
CA THR A 23 11.96 -15.34 -7.91
C THR A 23 11.54 -13.95 -8.42
N PRO A 24 12.04 -13.47 -9.57
CA PRO A 24 11.75 -12.12 -10.06
C PRO A 24 10.25 -11.85 -10.20
N ARG A 25 9.76 -10.69 -9.75
CA ARG A 25 8.39 -10.22 -10.01
C ARG A 25 8.31 -9.68 -11.44
N ASN A 26 7.54 -10.33 -12.31
CA ASN A 26 7.53 -9.96 -13.72
C ASN A 26 6.44 -8.94 -14.08
N GLY A 27 6.82 -7.67 -14.18
CA GLY A 27 6.05 -6.60 -14.84
C GLY A 27 6.53 -6.28 -16.27
N SER A 28 7.54 -6.99 -16.79
CA SER A 28 8.18 -6.68 -18.08
C SER A 28 7.69 -7.57 -19.22
N THR A 29 7.40 -6.97 -20.37
CA THR A 29 7.05 -7.67 -21.62
C THR A 29 8.28 -8.05 -22.46
N VAL A 30 9.49 -7.65 -22.04
CA VAL A 30 10.76 -7.97 -22.72
C VAL A 30 11.78 -8.37 -21.66
N LEU A 31 11.86 -9.67 -21.34
CA LEU A 31 12.88 -10.20 -20.46
C LEU A 31 14.22 -10.32 -21.20
N ARG A 32 14.96 -9.22 -21.20
CA ARG A 32 16.41 -9.15 -21.48
C ARG A 32 17.21 -8.60 -20.30
N ARG A 33 16.55 -8.03 -19.30
CA ARG A 33 17.13 -7.61 -18.03
C ARG A 33 16.51 -8.44 -16.91
N VAL A 34 17.34 -9.17 -16.18
CA VAL A 34 16.91 -9.94 -15.02
C VAL A 34 17.16 -9.08 -13.79
N GLU A 35 16.09 -8.77 -13.05
CA GLU A 35 16.16 -8.08 -11.77
C GLU A 35 15.97 -9.12 -10.65
N PRO A 36 17.04 -9.71 -10.10
CA PRO A 36 16.92 -10.56 -8.93
C PRO A 36 16.61 -9.70 -7.71
N GLU A 37 15.57 -10.05 -6.97
CA GLU A 37 15.34 -9.50 -5.63
C GLU A 37 16.21 -10.28 -4.63
N VAL A 38 17.11 -9.57 -3.95
CA VAL A 38 17.93 -10.11 -2.87
C VAL A 38 17.39 -9.59 -1.54
N ASP A 39 16.85 -10.47 -0.72
CA ASP A 39 16.43 -10.14 0.64
C ASP A 39 17.64 -10.11 1.58
N LEU A 40 17.71 -9.09 2.42
CA LEU A 40 18.63 -9.02 3.55
C LEU A 40 17.84 -9.18 4.86
N TRP A 41 18.12 -10.24 5.60
CA TRP A 41 17.62 -10.41 6.97
C TRP A 41 18.72 -10.05 7.96
N VAL A 42 18.39 -9.16 8.88
CA VAL A 42 19.27 -8.74 9.97
C VAL A 42 18.51 -8.97 11.27
N ASP A 43 19.15 -9.64 12.23
CA ASP A 43 18.51 -10.00 13.51
C ASP A 43 18.16 -8.74 14.33
N ASP A 44 18.97 -7.67 14.23
CA ASP A 44 18.69 -6.33 14.75
C ASP A 44 18.91 -5.27 13.68
N HIS A 45 17.82 -4.89 13.00
CA HIS A 45 17.85 -3.91 11.92
C HIS A 45 18.35 -2.53 12.36
N ARG A 46 18.00 -2.07 13.57
CA ARG A 46 18.40 -0.73 14.03
C ARG A 46 19.89 -0.65 14.28
N ARG A 47 20.44 -1.63 14.99
CA ARG A 47 21.87 -1.70 15.25
C ARG A 47 22.66 -1.82 13.96
N PHE A 48 22.22 -2.69 13.06
CA PHE A 48 22.86 -2.87 11.77
C PHE A 48 22.86 -1.58 10.92
N MET A 49 21.73 -0.85 10.85
CA MET A 49 21.66 0.41 10.11
C MET A 49 22.48 1.53 10.78
N ALA A 50 22.56 1.56 12.11
CA ALA A 50 23.41 2.51 12.83
C ALA A 50 24.90 2.25 12.58
N ASP A 51 25.32 0.99 12.58
CA ASP A 51 26.72 0.60 12.46
C ASP A 51 27.21 0.61 11.00
N PHE A 52 26.35 0.23 10.05
CA PHE A 52 26.71 -0.06 8.64
C PHE A 52 25.80 0.57 7.59
N GLY A 53 24.68 1.23 7.94
CA GLY A 53 23.66 1.66 6.97
C GLY A 53 24.19 2.52 5.82
N GLN A 54 25.19 3.37 6.09
CA GLN A 54 25.81 4.22 5.04
C GLN A 54 26.98 3.57 4.31
N SER A 55 27.64 2.58 4.91
CA SER A 55 28.87 1.98 4.39
C SER A 55 28.71 0.56 3.84
N ALA A 56 27.62 -0.13 4.17
CA ALA A 56 27.32 -1.43 3.62
C ALA A 56 26.97 -1.33 2.14
N ARG A 57 27.56 -2.21 1.32
CA ARG A 57 27.23 -2.38 -0.09
C ARG A 57 26.99 -3.85 -0.39
N LEU A 58 25.95 -4.13 -1.17
CA LEU A 58 25.67 -5.45 -1.71
C LEU A 58 26.34 -5.56 -3.07
N CYS A 59 27.32 -6.46 -3.19
CA CYS A 59 28.05 -6.70 -4.43
C CYS A 59 27.70 -8.08 -4.97
N CYS A 60 27.21 -8.13 -6.21
CA CYS A 60 26.83 -9.39 -6.85
C CYS A 60 27.64 -9.65 -8.12
N ALA A 61 27.89 -10.94 -8.38
CA ALA A 61 28.51 -11.43 -9.60
C ALA A 61 27.71 -12.59 -10.17
N VAL A 62 27.52 -12.62 -11.49
CA VAL A 62 26.90 -13.74 -12.21
C VAL A 62 27.95 -14.39 -13.10
N ASP A 63 28.16 -15.69 -12.93
CA ASP A 63 29.18 -16.47 -13.62
C ASP A 63 30.59 -15.86 -13.53
N GLY A 64 30.87 -15.19 -12.41
CA GLY A 64 32.14 -14.51 -12.18
C GLY A 64 32.28 -13.13 -12.82
N ARG A 65 31.27 -12.65 -13.57
CA ARG A 65 31.19 -11.26 -14.05
C ARG A 65 30.59 -10.38 -12.96
N GLY A 66 31.35 -9.43 -12.45
CA GLY A 66 30.86 -8.44 -11.50
C GLY A 66 29.82 -7.53 -12.16
N ILE A 67 28.70 -7.29 -11.47
CA ILE A 67 27.56 -6.53 -12.02
C ILE A 67 27.68 -5.07 -11.58
N GLU A 68 27.55 -4.78 -10.29
CA GLU A 68 27.94 -3.53 -9.62
C GLU A 68 27.72 -3.70 -8.11
N CYS A 69 28.27 -2.80 -7.28
CA CYS A 69 28.06 -2.80 -5.83
C CYS A 69 27.07 -1.72 -5.44
N GLU A 70 25.88 -2.11 -5.02
CA GLU A 70 24.78 -1.20 -4.74
C GLU A 70 24.63 -0.87 -3.24
N ARG A 71 24.03 0.29 -2.94
CA ARG A 71 23.61 0.63 -1.57
C ARG A 71 22.46 -0.29 -1.15
N LEU A 72 22.36 -0.60 0.13
CA LEU A 72 21.24 -1.37 0.68
C LEU A 72 19.86 -0.73 0.46
N GLU A 73 19.82 0.58 0.19
CA GLU A 73 18.62 1.35 -0.15
C GLU A 73 18.20 1.18 -1.62
N SER A 74 19.08 0.66 -2.47
CA SER A 74 18.81 0.36 -3.88
C SER A 74 18.27 -1.07 -3.99
N THR A 75 16.97 -1.18 -4.25
CA THR A 75 16.24 -2.46 -4.31
C THR A 75 16.37 -3.17 -5.66
N ARG A 76 17.21 -2.68 -6.58
CA ARG A 76 17.28 -3.21 -7.95
C ARG A 76 18.73 -3.41 -8.39
N LEU A 77 19.11 -4.67 -8.53
CA LEU A 77 20.31 -5.08 -9.22
C LEU A 77 19.94 -5.34 -10.69
N GLU A 78 20.42 -4.50 -11.61
CA GLU A 78 20.25 -4.77 -13.04
C GLU A 78 21.31 -5.76 -13.50
N ILE A 79 20.92 -7.03 -13.71
CA ILE A 79 21.78 -7.96 -14.46
C ILE A 79 21.54 -7.69 -15.95
N GLY A 80 22.61 -7.38 -16.67
CA GLY A 80 22.60 -7.24 -18.13
C GLY A 80 22.18 -8.54 -18.86
N ASP A 81 22.33 -8.54 -20.17
CA ASP A 81 21.90 -9.67 -21.01
C ASP A 81 22.58 -10.99 -20.59
N LEU A 82 21.78 -12.00 -20.24
CA LEU A 82 22.23 -13.37 -19.96
C LEU A 82 21.84 -14.31 -21.10
N GLU A 83 22.69 -15.30 -21.36
CA GLU A 83 22.42 -16.36 -22.34
C GLU A 83 21.37 -17.36 -21.81
N VAL A 84 20.86 -18.23 -22.68
CA VAL A 84 20.02 -19.36 -22.24
C VAL A 84 20.90 -20.41 -21.59
N GLY A 85 20.56 -20.83 -20.38
CA GLY A 85 21.34 -21.82 -19.67
C GLY A 85 21.28 -21.68 -18.16
N GLU A 86 22.12 -22.44 -17.47
CA GLU A 86 22.31 -22.28 -16.04
C GLU A 86 23.33 -21.19 -15.76
N HIS A 87 22.98 -20.33 -14.81
CA HIS A 87 23.80 -19.24 -14.32
C HIS A 87 23.94 -19.37 -12.81
N ARG A 88 25.09 -18.93 -12.30
CA ARG A 88 25.37 -18.89 -10.87
C ARG A 88 25.60 -17.46 -10.44
N MET A 89 24.73 -16.97 -9.56
CA MET A 89 24.93 -15.67 -8.91
C MET A 89 25.52 -15.86 -7.52
N THR A 90 26.51 -15.04 -7.20
CA THR A 90 27.09 -14.95 -5.87
C THR A 90 27.04 -13.50 -5.42
N CYS A 91 26.46 -13.25 -4.25
CA CYS A 91 26.42 -11.94 -3.63
C CYS A 91 27.19 -11.93 -2.31
N VAL A 92 27.87 -10.81 -2.06
CA VAL A 92 28.58 -10.53 -0.82
C VAL A 92 28.15 -9.18 -0.28
N LEU A 93 28.13 -9.06 1.05
CA LEU A 93 27.89 -7.79 1.72
C LEU A 93 29.23 -7.30 2.28
N ILE A 94 29.64 -6.10 1.87
CA ILE A 94 30.92 -5.51 2.26
C ILE A 94 30.71 -4.17 2.98
N ASP A 95 31.58 -3.86 3.92
CA ASP A 95 31.73 -2.52 4.48
C ASP A 95 32.75 -1.74 3.65
N THR A 96 32.33 -0.63 3.02
CA THR A 96 33.24 0.18 2.20
C THR A 96 34.30 0.94 2.99
N ARG A 97 34.19 1.01 4.33
CA ARG A 97 35.17 1.70 5.17
C ARG A 97 36.51 0.97 5.22
N ASP A 98 36.46 -0.35 5.35
CA ASP A 98 37.63 -1.20 5.57
C ASP A 98 37.70 -2.42 4.62
N GLY A 99 36.69 -2.59 3.75
CA GLY A 99 36.60 -3.71 2.82
C GLY A 99 36.25 -5.04 3.49
N SER A 100 35.83 -5.02 4.76
CA SER A 100 35.48 -6.23 5.48
C SER A 100 34.18 -6.85 4.95
N HIS A 101 34.14 -8.18 4.92
CA HIS A 101 32.93 -8.91 4.59
C HIS A 101 32.01 -8.94 5.83
N LEU A 102 30.81 -8.40 5.67
CA LEU A 102 29.77 -8.39 6.71
C LEU A 102 29.01 -9.73 6.79
N LEU A 103 29.21 -10.61 5.80
CA LEU A 103 28.79 -12.01 5.85
C LEU A 103 29.92 -12.87 6.44
N ARG A 104 29.57 -13.94 7.15
CA ARG A 104 30.57 -14.90 7.64
C ARG A 104 31.39 -15.50 6.48
N PRO A 105 32.67 -15.86 6.71
CA PRO A 105 33.58 -16.40 5.67
C PRO A 105 33.08 -17.67 4.95
N CYS A 106 32.15 -18.41 5.55
CA CYS A 106 31.54 -19.61 4.97
C CYS A 106 30.23 -19.33 4.20
N CYS A 107 29.77 -18.08 4.11
CA CYS A 107 28.41 -17.71 3.74
C CYS A 107 28.33 -16.76 2.54
N ASN A 108 29.11 -16.99 1.48
CA ASN A 108 28.82 -16.34 0.20
C ASN A 108 27.44 -16.80 -0.28
N ALA A 109 26.48 -15.88 -0.31
CA ALA A 109 25.11 -16.18 -0.73
C ALA A 109 25.15 -16.51 -2.21
N THR A 110 25.08 -17.80 -2.53
CA THR A 110 25.19 -18.30 -3.90
C THR A 110 23.87 -18.94 -4.27
N THR A 111 23.30 -18.51 -5.40
CA THR A 111 22.12 -19.13 -5.99
C THR A 111 22.43 -19.56 -7.41
N ARG A 112 21.76 -20.62 -7.85
CA ARG A 112 21.75 -21.02 -9.25
C ARG A 112 20.41 -20.67 -9.81
N PHE A 113 20.41 -20.18 -11.03
CA PHE A 113 19.17 -19.99 -11.75
C PHE A 113 19.32 -20.38 -13.20
N ARG A 114 18.21 -20.78 -13.82
CA ARG A 114 18.18 -21.16 -15.23
C ARG A 114 17.43 -20.11 -16.03
N VAL A 115 18.07 -19.61 -17.09
CA VAL A 115 17.48 -18.77 -18.13
C VAL A 115 16.92 -19.68 -19.23
N VAL A 116 15.61 -19.63 -19.51
CA VAL A 116 14.93 -20.49 -20.52
C VAL A 116 14.24 -19.66 -21.60
N GLU A 117 14.10 -20.16 -22.83
CA GLU A 117 13.49 -19.40 -23.95
C GLU A 117 11.98 -19.22 -23.83
N THR A 118 11.34 -20.17 -23.17
CA THR A 118 9.93 -20.17 -22.86
C THR A 118 9.73 -20.66 -21.42
N PRO A 119 8.76 -20.08 -20.71
CA PRO A 119 8.49 -20.44 -19.33
C PRO A 119 7.90 -21.85 -19.21
N LEU A 120 7.34 -22.41 -20.29
CA LEU A 120 6.82 -23.78 -20.33
C LEU A 120 7.92 -24.85 -20.26
N GLU A 121 9.19 -24.47 -20.42
CA GLU A 121 10.34 -25.39 -20.32
C GLU A 121 10.67 -25.83 -18.89
N THR A 122 10.05 -25.21 -17.88
CA THR A 122 10.22 -25.58 -16.47
C THR A 122 8.86 -25.76 -15.80
N GLU A 123 8.78 -26.65 -14.80
CA GLU A 123 7.56 -26.82 -14.02
C GLU A 123 7.15 -25.52 -13.32
N ASP A 124 8.11 -24.79 -12.75
CA ASP A 124 7.88 -23.49 -12.11
C ASP A 124 7.38 -22.44 -13.11
N GLY A 125 8.03 -22.32 -14.27
CA GLY A 125 7.61 -21.36 -15.30
C GLY A 125 6.25 -21.70 -15.90
N ALA A 126 5.93 -22.99 -16.08
CA ALA A 126 4.61 -23.45 -16.51
C ALA A 126 3.54 -23.12 -15.46
N ARG A 127 3.87 -23.32 -14.17
CA ARG A 127 3.01 -22.93 -13.05
C ARG A 127 2.78 -21.42 -13.01
N PHE A 128 3.81 -20.61 -13.19
CA PHE A 128 3.69 -19.15 -13.29
C PHE A 128 2.78 -18.73 -14.44
N TRP A 129 2.89 -19.38 -15.61
CA TRP A 129 2.01 -19.10 -16.74
C TRP A 129 0.55 -19.47 -16.50
N GLN A 130 0.33 -20.60 -15.83
CA GLN A 130 -1.00 -20.97 -15.39
C GLN A 130 -1.58 -19.93 -14.43
N LEU A 131 -0.81 -19.49 -13.43
CA LEU A 131 -1.23 -18.45 -12.47
C LEU A 131 -1.53 -17.12 -13.18
N LYS A 132 -0.71 -16.71 -14.14
CA LYS A 132 -0.95 -15.52 -14.97
C LYS A 132 -2.22 -15.65 -15.80
N ALA A 133 -2.47 -16.81 -16.41
CA ALA A 133 -3.69 -17.05 -17.19
C ALA A 133 -4.95 -17.07 -16.30
N GLU A 134 -4.85 -17.62 -15.08
CA GLU A 134 -5.91 -17.57 -14.06
C GLU A 134 -6.18 -16.13 -13.61
N GLU A 135 -5.12 -15.33 -13.40
CA GLU A 135 -5.22 -13.91 -13.09
C GLU A 135 -5.84 -13.09 -14.23
N ASP A 136 -5.39 -13.28 -15.46
CA ASP A 136 -5.92 -12.60 -16.66
C ASP A 136 -7.39 -12.97 -16.90
N LYS A 137 -7.78 -14.23 -16.63
CA LYS A 137 -9.19 -14.64 -16.64
C LYS A 137 -9.98 -13.91 -15.56
N ARG A 138 -9.48 -13.85 -14.33
CA ARG A 138 -10.12 -13.15 -13.21
C ARG A 138 -10.31 -11.67 -13.50
N THR A 139 -9.29 -10.99 -14.03
CA THR A 139 -9.39 -9.59 -14.44
C THR A 139 -10.45 -9.41 -15.52
N ARG A 140 -10.50 -10.29 -16.53
CA ARG A 140 -11.56 -10.26 -17.55
C ARG A 140 -12.95 -10.47 -16.98
N ASP A 141 -13.13 -11.41 -16.05
CA ASP A 141 -14.42 -11.68 -15.41
C ASP A 141 -14.90 -10.46 -14.59
N ILE A 142 -13.98 -9.78 -13.89
CA ILE A 142 -14.26 -8.53 -13.15
C ILE A 142 -14.66 -7.41 -14.11
N ILE A 143 -13.90 -7.21 -15.19
CA ILE A 143 -14.18 -6.18 -16.20
C ILE A 143 -15.52 -6.44 -16.90
N ALA A 144 -15.78 -7.69 -17.26
CA ALA A 144 -17.03 -8.10 -17.87
C ALA A 144 -18.20 -7.89 -16.90
N TRP A 145 -18.07 -8.22 -15.62
CA TRP A 145 -19.12 -7.97 -14.64
C TRP A 145 -19.37 -6.46 -14.41
N TRP A 146 -18.31 -5.64 -14.39
CA TRP A 146 -18.38 -4.23 -14.04
C TRP A 146 -19.25 -3.39 -14.98
N HIS A 147 -19.21 -3.64 -16.30
CA HIS A 147 -20.07 -3.01 -17.33
C HIS A 147 -20.33 -1.48 -17.16
N GLY A 148 -19.38 -0.73 -16.62
CA GLY A 148 -19.34 0.73 -16.73
C GLY A 148 -18.98 1.09 -18.18
N GLY A 149 -19.76 1.96 -18.81
CA GLY A 149 -19.46 2.41 -20.19
C GLY A 149 -18.03 2.95 -20.32
N PRO A 150 -17.48 3.02 -21.55
CA PRO A 150 -16.13 3.52 -21.78
C PRO A 150 -15.96 4.89 -21.10
N PRO A 151 -14.75 5.22 -20.61
CA PRO A 151 -14.48 6.53 -20.04
C PRO A 151 -14.97 7.61 -21.03
N PRO A 152 -15.77 8.60 -20.60
CA PRO A 152 -16.16 9.69 -21.48
C PRO A 152 -14.89 10.38 -21.99
N ALA A 153 -14.90 10.81 -23.27
CA ALA A 153 -13.86 11.62 -23.88
C ALA A 153 -13.77 13.06 -23.31
N TYR A 154 -14.06 13.25 -22.02
CA TYR A 154 -14.14 14.54 -21.36
C TYR A 154 -12.88 14.79 -20.53
N PHE A 155 -11.74 14.91 -21.21
CA PHE A 155 -10.48 15.35 -20.61
C PHE A 155 -9.95 16.66 -21.20
N GLU A 156 -10.61 17.24 -22.21
CA GLU A 156 -10.17 18.51 -22.80
C GLU A 156 -10.85 19.77 -22.23
N GLU A 157 -12.03 19.68 -21.62
CA GLU A 157 -12.78 20.88 -21.17
C GLU A 157 -12.51 21.30 -19.72
N LEU A 158 -11.96 20.43 -18.87
CA LEU A 158 -11.59 20.78 -17.48
C LEU A 158 -10.30 21.60 -17.37
N ARG A 159 -9.52 21.74 -18.45
CA ARG A 159 -8.31 22.58 -18.50
C ARG A 159 -8.56 24.09 -18.47
N ARG A 160 -9.82 24.55 -18.48
CA ARG A 160 -10.17 25.99 -18.60
C ARG A 160 -10.58 26.68 -17.29
N GLY A 161 -10.43 26.03 -16.14
CA GLY A 161 -10.60 26.67 -14.84
C GLY A 161 -9.27 27.17 -14.29
N SER A 162 -9.00 28.47 -14.36
CA SER A 162 -7.84 29.08 -13.70
C SER A 162 -8.14 29.26 -12.21
N TRP A 163 -7.82 28.26 -11.40
CA TRP A 163 -7.67 28.44 -9.96
C TRP A 163 -6.19 28.65 -9.67
N VAL A 164 -5.82 29.92 -9.52
CA VAL A 164 -4.46 30.34 -9.18
C VAL A 164 -4.34 30.40 -7.67
N GLY A 165 -3.36 29.68 -7.13
CA GLY A 165 -2.75 30.01 -5.84
C GLY A 165 -3.21 29.15 -4.66
N ALA A 166 -2.65 27.96 -4.55
CA ALA A 166 -2.36 27.34 -3.26
C ALA A 166 -1.11 26.46 -3.44
N GLU A 167 -0.36 26.25 -2.36
CA GLU A 167 0.88 25.46 -2.35
C GLU A 167 0.69 24.08 -2.99
N ARG A 168 1.79 23.46 -3.43
CA ARG A 168 1.77 22.16 -4.12
C ARG A 168 2.03 21.03 -3.11
N PRO A 169 1.03 20.51 -2.40
CA PRO A 169 1.27 19.36 -1.55
C PRO A 169 1.63 18.16 -2.43
N ASN A 170 2.74 17.51 -2.12
CA ASN A 170 3.13 16.25 -2.76
C ASN A 170 2.16 15.10 -2.41
N LEU A 171 1.31 15.30 -1.40
CA LEU A 171 0.29 14.36 -0.97
C LEU A 171 -0.92 15.08 -0.37
N VAL A 172 -2.11 14.72 -0.82
CA VAL A 172 -3.38 15.06 -0.18
C VAL A 172 -3.95 13.82 0.50
N VAL A 173 -4.33 13.93 1.77
CA VAL A 173 -4.88 12.82 2.58
C VAL A 173 -6.35 13.08 2.91
N GLY A 174 -7.21 12.16 2.47
CA GLY A 174 -8.63 12.13 2.85
C GLY A 174 -8.85 11.20 4.01
N VAL A 175 -9.27 11.75 5.15
CA VAL A 175 -9.64 10.95 6.32
C VAL A 175 -11.13 10.68 6.29
N LYS A 176 -11.51 9.42 6.06
CA LYS A 176 -12.89 8.94 6.19
C LYS A 176 -13.27 8.94 7.68
N CYS A 177 -14.00 9.97 8.10
CA CYS A 177 -14.36 10.17 9.50
C CYS A 177 -15.87 10.27 9.69
N SER A 178 -16.36 9.76 10.82
CA SER A 178 -17.75 9.95 11.28
C SER A 178 -17.89 11.29 12.00
N ALA A 179 -19.04 11.95 11.87
CA ALA A 179 -19.27 13.26 12.47
C ALA A 179 -19.04 13.29 14.00
N ASP A 180 -19.41 12.21 14.70
CA ASP A 180 -19.31 12.06 16.16
C ASP A 180 -17.90 11.68 16.66
N ASN A 181 -16.96 11.33 15.78
CA ASN A 181 -15.60 10.93 16.14
C ASN A 181 -14.66 12.13 16.39
N VAL A 182 -15.11 13.12 17.16
CA VAL A 182 -14.35 14.34 17.49
C VAL A 182 -13.02 14.00 18.18
N VAL A 183 -13.01 13.02 19.08
CA VAL A 183 -11.81 12.60 19.83
C VAL A 183 -10.75 11.99 18.90
N ALA A 184 -11.17 11.29 17.86
CA ALA A 184 -10.26 10.74 16.87
C ALA A 184 -9.60 11.86 16.05
N ARG A 185 -10.41 12.84 15.59
CA ARG A 185 -9.90 14.01 14.88
C ARG A 185 -8.92 14.82 15.74
N ASP A 186 -9.25 15.08 17.00
CA ASP A 186 -8.34 15.77 17.94
C ASP A 186 -7.01 15.03 18.12
N ALA A 187 -7.05 13.70 18.30
CA ALA A 187 -5.84 12.90 18.40
C ALA A 187 -4.98 12.98 17.14
N MET A 188 -5.57 12.96 15.95
CA MET A 188 -4.84 13.13 14.68
C MET A 188 -4.23 14.53 14.56
N ARG A 189 -4.99 15.59 14.90
CA ARG A 189 -4.54 16.99 14.92
C ARG A 189 -3.34 17.20 15.84
N ARG A 190 -3.40 16.64 17.05
CA ARG A 190 -2.34 16.73 18.06
C ARG A 190 -1.12 15.86 17.77
N THR A 191 -1.16 15.05 16.73
CA THR A 191 -0.08 14.13 16.36
C THR A 191 0.42 14.41 14.96
N TRP A 192 0.15 13.55 13.99
CA TRP A 192 0.81 13.56 12.70
C TRP A 192 0.37 14.69 11.77
N LEU A 193 -0.83 15.24 11.97
CA LEU A 193 -1.31 16.42 11.22
C LEU A 193 -0.56 17.69 11.61
N SER A 194 -0.05 17.78 12.84
CA SER A 194 0.67 18.96 13.33
C SER A 194 1.97 19.25 12.57
N SER A 195 2.47 18.29 11.80
CA SER A 195 3.70 18.44 11.01
C SER A 195 3.56 19.42 9.84
N GLY A 196 2.35 19.66 9.33
CA GLY A 196 2.10 20.48 8.14
C GLY A 196 2.74 19.94 6.85
N LEU A 197 3.28 18.71 6.87
CA LEU A 197 4.00 18.11 5.73
C LEU A 197 3.07 17.57 4.64
N VAL A 198 1.81 17.34 4.99
CA VAL A 198 0.79 16.74 4.13
C VAL A 198 -0.51 17.53 4.26
N GLU A 199 -1.22 17.67 3.15
CA GLU A 199 -2.50 18.36 3.13
C GLU A 199 -3.61 17.39 3.54
N VAL A 200 -4.39 17.70 4.57
CA VAL A 200 -5.39 16.77 5.10
C VAL A 200 -6.79 17.36 5.10
N ARG A 201 -7.78 16.54 4.74
CA ARG A 201 -9.20 16.85 4.89
C ARG A 201 -9.95 15.69 5.53
N PHE A 202 -10.73 15.99 6.56
CA PHE A 202 -11.69 15.04 7.13
C PHE A 202 -12.97 15.02 6.29
N ALA A 203 -13.17 13.95 5.52
CA ALA A 203 -14.37 13.74 4.71
C ALA A 203 -15.53 13.25 5.59
N ILE A 204 -16.43 14.17 5.95
CA ILE A 204 -17.54 13.91 6.87
C ILE A 204 -18.86 14.17 6.13
N GLY A 205 -19.73 13.17 6.12
CA GLY A 205 -21.02 13.29 5.45
C GLY A 205 -22.03 14.16 6.21
N LYS A 206 -23.20 14.38 5.61
CA LYS A 206 -24.35 15.01 6.26
C LYS A 206 -24.73 14.22 7.50
N SER A 207 -24.84 14.92 8.62
CA SER A 207 -25.19 14.33 9.91
C SER A 207 -26.05 15.28 10.74
N GLN A 208 -26.60 14.76 11.84
CA GLN A 208 -27.29 15.57 12.85
C GLN A 208 -26.37 16.57 13.59
N TYR A 209 -25.05 16.44 13.43
CA TYR A 209 -24.04 17.26 14.10
C TYR A 209 -23.54 18.43 13.23
N GLN A 210 -24.29 18.81 12.18
CA GLN A 210 -23.86 19.81 11.20
C GLN A 210 -23.40 21.14 11.85
N ARG A 211 -24.12 21.67 12.84
CA ARG A 211 -23.73 22.93 13.52
C ARG A 211 -22.43 22.80 14.32
N GLN A 212 -22.16 21.62 14.87
CA GLN A 212 -20.92 21.35 15.60
C GLN A 212 -19.75 21.25 14.62
N LEU A 213 -19.98 20.61 13.47
CA LEU A 213 -18.99 20.51 12.40
C LEU A 213 -18.65 21.88 11.81
N GLU A 214 -19.64 22.75 11.57
CA GLU A 214 -19.41 24.13 11.11
C GLU A 214 -18.52 24.91 12.08
N ARG A 215 -18.78 24.81 13.39
CA ARG A 215 -17.94 25.46 14.42
C ARG A 215 -16.55 24.87 14.53
N GLU A 216 -16.41 23.56 14.31
CA GLU A 216 -15.12 22.89 14.28
C GLU A 216 -14.32 23.34 13.05
N ASP A 217 -14.96 23.43 11.90
CA ASP A 217 -14.35 23.89 10.65
C ASP A 217 -13.94 25.37 10.72
N ASP A 218 -14.75 26.24 11.36
CA ASP A 218 -14.39 27.64 11.62
C ASP A 218 -13.06 27.79 12.39
N VAL A 219 -12.69 26.78 13.19
CA VAL A 219 -11.48 26.77 14.01
C VAL A 219 -10.30 26.10 13.29
N PHE A 220 -10.53 24.94 12.67
CA PHE A 220 -9.45 24.11 12.14
C PHE A 220 -9.30 24.16 10.61
N GLY A 221 -10.36 24.51 9.88
CA GLY A 221 -10.36 24.61 8.41
C GLY A 221 -9.99 23.33 7.67
N ASP A 222 -10.06 22.18 8.33
CA ASP A 222 -9.61 20.88 7.84
C ASP A 222 -10.78 19.92 7.56
N LEU A 223 -12.03 20.39 7.64
CA LEU A 223 -13.20 19.55 7.37
C LEU A 223 -13.65 19.70 5.92
N LEU A 224 -14.09 18.58 5.35
CA LEU A 224 -14.82 18.54 4.09
C LEU A 224 -16.25 18.09 4.41
N VAL A 225 -17.12 19.07 4.60
CA VAL A 225 -18.49 18.93 5.13
C VAL A 225 -19.53 19.56 4.18
N PRO A 226 -20.84 19.32 4.35
CA PRO A 226 -21.87 20.02 3.58
C PRO A 226 -21.75 21.55 3.72
N PRO A 227 -22.04 22.34 2.67
CA PRO A 227 -22.63 21.93 1.39
C PRO A 227 -21.63 21.41 0.34
N SER A 228 -20.33 21.65 0.50
CA SER A 228 -19.28 21.24 -0.45
C SER A 228 -19.09 19.72 -0.51
N PHE A 229 -19.52 19.00 0.53
CA PHE A 229 -19.52 17.55 0.62
C PHE A 229 -20.90 17.00 0.97
N SER A 230 -21.71 16.70 -0.05
CA SER A 230 -23.15 16.49 0.11
C SER A 230 -23.61 15.02 0.24
N VAL A 231 -22.70 14.11 0.61
CA VAL A 231 -22.97 12.68 0.85
C VAL A 231 -23.49 12.47 2.28
N ASP A 232 -24.47 11.60 2.50
CA ASP A 232 -24.94 11.27 3.86
C ASP A 232 -23.88 10.51 4.66
N ASP A 233 -23.75 10.79 5.96
CA ASP A 233 -22.78 10.11 6.81
C ASP A 233 -23.25 8.68 7.17
N GLY A 234 -22.43 7.68 6.88
CA GLY A 234 -22.77 6.30 7.17
C GLY A 234 -21.82 5.28 6.56
N TYR A 235 -21.86 4.06 7.10
CA TYR A 235 -21.05 2.94 6.56
C TYR A 235 -21.48 2.56 5.15
N ALA A 236 -22.79 2.56 4.87
CA ALA A 236 -23.33 2.21 3.56
C ALA A 236 -22.98 3.23 2.45
N THR A 237 -22.59 4.44 2.84
CA THR A 237 -22.26 5.55 1.92
C THR A 237 -20.76 5.76 1.77
N LEU A 238 -19.91 4.90 2.36
CA LEU A 238 -18.45 5.01 2.26
C LEU A 238 -17.94 5.10 0.82
N VAL A 239 -18.50 4.29 -0.09
CA VAL A 239 -18.14 4.32 -1.52
C VAL A 239 -18.40 5.71 -2.13
N ALA A 240 -19.56 6.30 -1.82
CA ALA A 240 -19.92 7.64 -2.31
C ALA A 240 -19.03 8.72 -1.67
N LYS A 241 -18.73 8.58 -0.37
CA LYS A 241 -17.81 9.46 0.36
C LYS A 241 -16.41 9.44 -0.27
N THR A 242 -15.86 8.27 -0.57
CA THR A 242 -14.57 8.13 -1.28
C THR A 242 -14.60 8.80 -2.65
N LYS A 243 -15.62 8.53 -3.49
CA LYS A 243 -15.72 9.14 -4.82
C LYS A 243 -15.75 10.66 -4.75
N GLU A 244 -16.55 11.21 -3.85
CA GLU A 244 -16.70 12.66 -3.72
C GLU A 244 -15.43 13.31 -3.18
N PHE A 245 -14.71 12.63 -2.26
CA PHE A 245 -13.42 13.11 -1.79
C PHE A 245 -12.38 13.13 -2.92
N LEU A 246 -12.28 12.05 -3.71
CA LEU A 246 -11.34 12.01 -4.84
C LEU A 246 -11.67 13.09 -5.87
N ARG A 247 -12.96 13.35 -6.12
CA ARG A 247 -13.42 14.47 -6.97
C ARG A 247 -12.96 15.82 -6.42
N TYR A 248 -13.16 16.06 -5.13
CA TYR A 248 -12.69 17.27 -4.46
C TYR A 248 -11.16 17.41 -4.57
N ALA A 249 -10.40 16.38 -4.22
CA ALA A 249 -8.94 16.42 -4.20
C ALA A 249 -8.33 16.69 -5.58
N VAL A 250 -8.87 16.05 -6.62
CA VAL A 250 -8.42 16.24 -8.02
C VAL A 250 -8.65 17.67 -8.50
N ILE A 251 -9.79 18.28 -8.12
CA ILE A 251 -10.18 19.63 -8.53
C ILE A 251 -9.40 20.68 -7.74
N GLU A 252 -9.33 20.53 -6.42
CA GLU A 252 -8.77 21.54 -5.52
C GLU A 252 -7.24 21.52 -5.51
N PHE A 253 -6.63 20.34 -5.69
CA PHE A 253 -5.19 20.17 -5.70
C PHE A 253 -4.73 19.66 -7.07
N PRO A 254 -4.80 20.46 -8.15
CA PRO A 254 -4.53 20.01 -9.51
C PRO A 254 -3.07 19.62 -9.78
N ALA A 255 -2.15 19.98 -8.87
CA ALA A 255 -0.73 19.66 -8.99
C ALA A 255 -0.28 18.51 -8.08
N THR A 256 -1.18 17.94 -7.25
CA THR A 256 -0.78 16.86 -6.34
C THR A 256 -0.54 15.55 -7.13
N PRO A 257 0.62 14.88 -6.96
CA PRO A 257 0.91 13.63 -7.65
C PRO A 257 0.24 12.41 -6.99
N PHE A 258 -0.06 12.50 -5.68
CA PHE A 258 -0.58 11.39 -4.90
C PHE A 258 -1.76 11.82 -4.03
N ILE A 259 -2.73 10.92 -3.90
CA ILE A 259 -3.86 11.07 -3.00
C ILE A 259 -3.91 9.83 -2.10
N MET A 260 -3.89 10.03 -0.80
CA MET A 260 -4.04 8.95 0.19
C MET A 260 -5.44 8.99 0.79
N LEU A 261 -6.00 7.83 1.02
CA LEU A 261 -7.25 7.65 1.74
C LEU A 261 -6.99 6.84 3.00
N VAL A 262 -7.47 7.34 4.14
CA VAL A 262 -7.31 6.68 5.44
C VAL A 262 -8.61 6.68 6.25
N ASP A 263 -8.73 5.74 7.18
CA ASP A 263 -9.75 5.78 8.22
C ASP A 263 -9.31 6.70 9.38
N ASP A 264 -10.24 7.09 10.26
CA ASP A 264 -9.99 7.96 11.42
C ASP A 264 -9.25 7.29 12.60
N ASP A 265 -8.70 6.09 12.39
CA ASP A 265 -7.95 5.32 13.37
C ASP A 265 -6.54 4.94 12.90
N VAL A 266 -5.99 5.81 12.06
CA VAL A 266 -4.67 5.64 11.46
C VAL A 266 -3.71 6.68 12.02
N LEU A 267 -2.55 6.20 12.47
CA LEU A 267 -1.37 7.03 12.72
C LEU A 267 -0.43 6.95 11.52
N ILE A 268 0.00 8.11 11.03
CA ILE A 268 0.97 8.21 9.94
C ILE A 268 2.29 8.80 10.44
N ASP A 269 3.40 8.20 10.04
CA ASP A 269 4.73 8.81 10.09
C ASP A 269 4.92 9.76 8.89
N ALA A 270 4.36 10.97 8.99
CA ALA A 270 4.30 11.91 7.87
C ALA A 270 5.69 12.24 7.26
N PRO A 271 6.77 12.46 8.04
CA PRO A 271 8.11 12.67 7.48
C PRO A 271 8.58 11.50 6.62
N ARG A 272 8.51 10.27 7.13
CA ARG A 272 8.94 9.07 6.38
C ARG A 272 8.05 8.81 5.18
N LEU A 273 6.75 9.11 5.28
CA LEU A 273 5.84 8.99 4.14
C LEU A 273 6.24 9.94 3.02
N VAL A 274 6.44 11.23 3.33
CA VAL A 274 6.81 12.25 2.35
C VAL A 274 8.17 11.96 1.72
N GLU A 275 9.13 11.46 2.50
CA GLU A 275 10.44 10.99 2.01
C GLU A 275 10.32 9.81 1.03
N ALA A 276 9.33 8.94 1.23
CA ALA A 276 9.10 7.78 0.36
C ALA A 276 8.35 8.13 -0.95
N LEU A 277 7.54 9.19 -0.99
CA LEU A 277 6.70 9.54 -2.15
C LEU A 277 7.48 9.61 -3.49
N PRO A 278 8.71 10.18 -3.57
CA PRO A 278 9.46 10.23 -4.83
C PRO A 278 9.84 8.86 -5.39
N THR A 279 9.82 7.81 -4.57
CA THR A 279 10.13 6.42 -4.98
C THR A 279 8.93 5.71 -5.59
N LEU A 280 7.71 6.25 -5.43
CA LEU A 280 6.49 5.66 -5.93
C LEU A 280 6.26 6.02 -7.42
N PRO A 281 5.67 5.11 -8.22
CA PRO A 281 5.25 5.42 -9.58
C PRO A 281 4.24 6.58 -9.59
N LYS A 282 4.47 7.60 -10.40
CA LYS A 282 3.61 8.80 -10.48
C LYS A 282 2.30 8.58 -11.24
N GLU A 283 2.22 7.49 -11.98
CA GLU A 283 1.07 7.08 -12.79
C GLU A 283 0.81 5.59 -12.56
N ASN A 284 -0.44 5.16 -12.77
CA ASN A 284 -0.88 3.77 -12.64
C ASN A 284 -0.50 3.12 -11.30
N PHE A 285 -0.52 3.91 -10.22
CA PHE A 285 -0.17 3.46 -8.88
C PHE A 285 -1.39 3.36 -7.98
N TYR A 286 -1.52 2.20 -7.34
CA TYR A 286 -2.46 1.93 -6.27
C TYR A 286 -1.73 1.06 -5.25
N GLY A 287 -1.39 1.62 -4.09
CA GLY A 287 -0.53 0.96 -3.10
C GLY A 287 -1.12 0.96 -1.70
N GLY A 288 -0.86 -0.09 -0.93
CA GLY A 288 -1.26 -0.16 0.48
C GLY A 288 -1.03 -1.54 1.10
N GLN A 289 -1.82 -1.89 2.12
CA GLN A 289 -1.75 -3.22 2.73
C GLN A 289 -2.65 -4.19 1.97
N VAL A 290 -2.07 -5.18 1.26
CA VAL A 290 -2.79 -6.09 0.36
C VAL A 290 -2.73 -7.51 0.92
N TRP A 291 -3.87 -7.99 1.43
CA TRP A 291 -3.95 -9.31 2.06
C TRP A 291 -3.52 -10.45 1.13
N ALA A 292 -3.96 -10.40 -0.13
CA ALA A 292 -3.71 -11.46 -1.09
C ALA A 292 -2.22 -11.64 -1.41
N GLU A 293 -1.46 -10.55 -1.42
CA GLU A 293 -0.01 -10.60 -1.62
C GLU A 293 0.72 -11.02 -0.34
N HIS A 294 0.32 -10.51 0.82
CA HIS A 294 0.97 -10.84 2.09
C HIS A 294 0.82 -12.31 2.47
N PHE A 295 -0.40 -12.87 2.36
CA PHE A 295 -0.69 -14.25 2.74
C PHE A 295 -0.67 -15.23 1.57
N ASN A 296 -0.43 -14.75 0.34
CA ASN A 296 -0.58 -15.53 -0.89
C ASN A 296 -1.94 -16.25 -0.98
N GLN A 297 -3.00 -15.58 -0.51
CA GLN A 297 -4.34 -16.15 -0.37
C GLN A 297 -5.43 -15.10 -0.64
N PRO A 298 -6.39 -15.37 -1.56
CA PRO A 298 -7.47 -14.43 -1.83
C PRO A 298 -8.43 -14.32 -0.63
N LYS A 299 -9.04 -13.14 -0.46
CA LYS A 299 -10.20 -13.01 0.43
C LYS A 299 -11.45 -13.49 -0.27
N LEU A 300 -12.33 -14.15 0.48
CA LEU A 300 -13.63 -14.59 0.00
C LEU A 300 -14.72 -13.55 0.31
N PRO A 301 -15.70 -13.35 -0.60
CA PRO A 301 -16.89 -12.55 -0.31
C PRO A 301 -17.62 -13.10 0.91
N GLN A 302 -17.94 -12.23 1.87
CA GLN A 302 -18.73 -12.63 3.03
C GLN A 302 -20.20 -12.75 2.65
N ARG A 303 -20.75 -13.97 2.72
CA ARG A 303 -22.13 -14.26 2.29
C ARG A 303 -23.15 -14.31 3.44
N ASP A 304 -22.74 -14.15 4.69
CA ASP A 304 -23.67 -14.03 5.83
C ASP A 304 -24.31 -12.62 5.89
N PRO A 305 -25.66 -12.51 5.74
CA PRO A 305 -26.38 -11.22 5.83
C PRO A 305 -26.23 -10.50 7.18
N LYS A 306 -25.81 -11.20 8.24
CA LYS A 306 -25.59 -10.60 9.57
C LYS A 306 -24.22 -9.97 9.73
N HIS A 307 -23.29 -10.24 8.81
CA HIS A 307 -21.94 -9.71 8.89
C HIS A 307 -21.85 -8.30 8.32
N ARG A 308 -21.09 -7.41 8.95
CA ARG A 308 -20.91 -6.00 8.53
C ARG A 308 -20.47 -5.83 7.07
N ASN A 309 -19.66 -6.77 6.59
CA ASN A 309 -19.12 -6.80 5.23
C ASN A 309 -19.93 -7.73 4.29
N PHE A 310 -21.22 -7.97 4.58
CA PHE A 310 -22.07 -8.83 3.74
C PHE A 310 -22.05 -8.36 2.28
N LEU A 311 -21.78 -9.30 1.39
CA LEU A 311 -21.76 -9.10 -0.05
C LEU A 311 -22.63 -10.18 -0.70
N PRO A 312 -23.86 -9.86 -1.14
CA PRO A 312 -24.74 -10.85 -1.78
C PRO A 312 -24.22 -11.26 -3.17
N HIS A 313 -24.59 -12.45 -3.63
CA HIS A 313 -24.22 -12.94 -4.97
C HIS A 313 -24.68 -12.00 -6.08
N GLY A 314 -25.85 -11.38 -5.94
CA GLY A 314 -26.36 -10.41 -6.92
C GLY A 314 -25.50 -9.14 -7.03
N ALA A 315 -24.79 -8.76 -5.98
CA ALA A 315 -23.88 -7.61 -6.00
C ALA A 315 -22.45 -7.99 -6.42
N TYR A 316 -22.05 -9.26 -6.27
CA TYR A 316 -20.75 -9.76 -6.71
C TYR A 316 -20.81 -11.29 -6.87
N PRO A 317 -20.88 -11.82 -8.10
CA PRO A 317 -21.17 -13.23 -8.34
C PRO A 317 -19.95 -14.15 -8.15
N MET A 318 -18.74 -13.62 -8.28
CA MET A 318 -17.50 -14.41 -8.22
C MET A 318 -17.24 -14.99 -6.82
N SER A 319 -16.50 -16.09 -6.74
CA SER A 319 -16.17 -16.80 -5.50
C SER A 319 -15.06 -16.15 -4.68
N GLU A 320 -14.24 -15.29 -5.30
CA GLU A 320 -13.09 -14.63 -4.68
C GLU A 320 -13.11 -13.13 -4.96
N LEU A 321 -12.73 -12.32 -3.97
CA LEU A 321 -12.54 -10.87 -4.13
C LEU A 321 -11.19 -10.61 -4.78
N PRO A 322 -11.03 -9.69 -5.76
CA PRO A 322 -9.72 -9.34 -6.32
C PRO A 322 -8.72 -8.99 -5.22
N PRO A 323 -7.40 -9.06 -5.47
CA PRO A 323 -6.45 -8.36 -4.60
C PRO A 323 -6.89 -6.91 -4.41
N PHE A 324 -6.86 -6.41 -3.18
CA PHE A 324 -7.21 -5.03 -2.86
C PHE A 324 -6.34 -4.53 -1.70
N ALA A 325 -5.98 -3.25 -1.72
CA ALA A 325 -5.43 -2.59 -0.55
C ALA A 325 -6.57 -2.36 0.45
N ILE A 326 -6.40 -2.82 1.69
CA ILE A 326 -7.49 -2.79 2.69
C ILE A 326 -7.89 -1.37 3.05
N GLY A 327 -9.17 -1.19 3.40
CA GLY A 327 -9.81 0.11 3.61
C GLY A 327 -9.11 1.11 4.53
N PRO A 328 -8.41 0.71 5.62
CA PRO A 328 -7.83 1.70 6.55
C PRO A 328 -6.79 2.62 5.94
N HIS A 329 -6.03 2.21 4.93
CA HIS A 329 -5.01 3.08 4.32
C HIS A 329 -4.52 2.57 2.95
N TYR A 330 -4.61 3.44 1.96
CA TYR A 330 -4.02 3.22 0.64
C TYR A 330 -3.73 4.56 -0.08
N ILE A 331 -2.81 4.51 -1.04
CA ILE A 331 -2.37 5.65 -1.86
C ILE A 331 -2.70 5.36 -3.32
N LEU A 332 -3.16 6.40 -4.02
CA LEU A 332 -3.38 6.41 -5.46
C LEU A 332 -2.45 7.45 -6.09
N SER A 333 -1.94 7.15 -7.29
CA SER A 333 -1.47 8.21 -8.18
C SER A 333 -2.64 9.08 -8.63
N ARG A 334 -2.31 10.30 -9.07
CA ARG A 334 -3.29 11.28 -9.54
C ARG A 334 -4.21 10.75 -10.63
N ASP A 335 -3.67 10.11 -11.66
CA ASP A 335 -4.42 9.55 -12.79
C ASP A 335 -5.45 8.49 -12.36
N CYS A 336 -5.10 7.64 -11.39
CA CYS A 336 -6.03 6.68 -10.77
C CYS A 336 -7.18 7.40 -10.05
N ALA A 337 -6.88 8.46 -9.29
CA ALA A 337 -7.89 9.27 -8.63
C ALA A 337 -8.78 10.03 -9.63
N GLU A 338 -8.20 10.56 -10.70
CA GLU A 338 -8.90 11.25 -11.79
C GLU A 338 -9.87 10.31 -12.52
N PHE A 339 -9.48 9.05 -12.76
CA PHE A 339 -10.39 8.05 -13.31
C PHE A 339 -11.63 7.86 -12.43
N VAL A 340 -11.46 7.79 -11.12
CA VAL A 340 -12.58 7.64 -10.18
C VAL A 340 -13.44 8.90 -10.11
N ALA A 341 -12.81 10.07 -10.06
CA ALA A 341 -13.48 11.37 -10.02
C ALA A 341 -14.30 11.68 -11.28
N SER A 342 -13.80 11.28 -12.45
CA SER A 342 -14.40 11.61 -13.75
C SER A 342 -15.43 10.60 -14.24
N THR A 343 -15.54 9.42 -13.60
CA THR A 343 -16.47 8.36 -14.03
C THR A 343 -17.76 8.40 -13.23
N PRO A 344 -18.87 8.98 -13.77
CA PRO A 344 -20.05 9.28 -12.97
C PRO A 344 -20.74 8.00 -12.47
N ARG A 345 -20.71 6.93 -13.28
CA ARG A 345 -21.42 5.66 -13.03
C ARG A 345 -20.47 4.50 -12.72
N LEU A 346 -19.51 4.71 -11.81
CA LEU A 346 -18.78 3.60 -11.21
C LEU A 346 -19.69 2.75 -10.32
N ALA A 347 -19.96 1.52 -10.74
CA ALA A 347 -20.71 0.56 -9.95
C ALA A 347 -19.92 0.17 -8.69
N ALA A 348 -20.57 0.26 -7.54
CA ALA A 348 -20.03 -0.16 -6.26
C ALA A 348 -20.13 -1.68 -6.08
N VAL A 349 -19.18 -2.27 -5.36
CA VAL A 349 -19.26 -3.66 -4.91
C VAL A 349 -19.96 -3.68 -3.55
N GLY A 350 -21.29 -3.62 -3.57
CA GLY A 350 -22.10 -3.48 -2.35
C GLY A 350 -21.72 -2.20 -1.58
N THR A 351 -21.44 -2.34 -0.28
CA THR A 351 -20.95 -1.24 0.57
C THR A 351 -19.44 -1.28 0.80
N LEU A 352 -18.72 -2.17 0.09
CA LEU A 352 -17.30 -2.41 0.32
C LEU A 352 -16.48 -1.42 -0.52
N GLU A 353 -16.06 -0.34 0.12
CA GLU A 353 -15.32 0.75 -0.49
C GLU A 353 -13.95 0.33 -1.04
N ASP A 354 -13.17 -0.39 -0.26
CA ASP A 354 -11.86 -0.92 -0.66
C ASP A 354 -11.92 -1.92 -1.81
N VAL A 355 -12.90 -2.83 -1.78
CA VAL A 355 -13.16 -3.76 -2.88
C VAL A 355 -13.65 -3.03 -4.13
N SER A 356 -14.49 -2.00 -3.97
CA SER A 356 -14.96 -1.18 -5.10
C SER A 356 -13.79 -0.47 -5.78
N MET A 357 -12.91 0.16 -4.99
CA MET A 357 -11.69 0.78 -5.48
C MET A 357 -10.82 -0.19 -6.27
N ALA A 358 -10.60 -1.41 -5.75
CA ALA A 358 -9.82 -2.41 -6.46
C ALA A 358 -10.44 -2.77 -7.81
N VAL A 359 -11.75 -3.06 -7.87
CA VAL A 359 -12.45 -3.34 -9.13
C VAL A 359 -12.24 -2.21 -10.14
N TRP A 360 -12.34 -0.95 -9.71
CA TRP A 360 -12.15 0.20 -10.58
C TRP A 360 -10.70 0.31 -11.09
N MET A 361 -9.71 0.04 -10.24
CA MET A 361 -8.30 0.00 -10.66
C MET A 361 -8.05 -1.13 -11.66
N PHE A 362 -8.61 -2.31 -11.43
CA PHE A 362 -8.53 -3.44 -12.36
C PHE A 362 -9.16 -3.10 -13.72
N ALA A 363 -10.22 -2.29 -13.76
CA ALA A 363 -10.86 -1.85 -15.00
C ALA A 363 -9.96 -1.00 -15.90
N ILE A 364 -8.97 -0.33 -15.32
CA ILE A 364 -7.95 0.45 -16.06
C ILE A 364 -6.59 -0.25 -16.10
N GLY A 365 -6.52 -1.54 -15.74
CA GLY A 365 -5.28 -2.32 -15.77
C GLY A 365 -4.30 -2.02 -14.62
N VAL A 366 -4.73 -1.28 -13.60
CA VAL A 366 -3.93 -0.97 -12.41
C VAL A 366 -4.18 -2.05 -11.36
N LYS A 367 -3.09 -2.67 -10.89
CA LYS A 367 -3.12 -3.67 -9.81
C LYS A 367 -2.68 -3.03 -8.50
N PRO A 368 -3.23 -3.48 -7.35
CA PRO A 368 -2.72 -3.04 -6.06
C PRO A 368 -1.26 -3.49 -5.90
N GLN A 369 -0.49 -2.71 -5.14
CA GLN A 369 0.88 -3.05 -4.75
C GLN A 369 0.97 -3.12 -3.23
N HIS A 370 1.41 -4.26 -2.69
CA HIS A 370 1.60 -4.41 -1.26
C HIS A 370 2.82 -3.64 -0.75
N THR A 371 2.67 -2.93 0.38
CA THR A 371 3.77 -2.46 1.22
C THR A 371 3.63 -2.96 2.66
N GLU A 372 4.73 -3.48 3.21
CA GLU A 372 4.84 -3.90 4.63
C GLU A 372 4.93 -2.69 5.58
N GLN A 373 5.15 -1.49 5.05
CA GLN A 373 5.17 -0.26 5.85
C GLN A 373 3.76 0.20 6.26
N PHE A 374 2.72 -0.43 5.68
CA PHE A 374 1.32 -0.18 5.98
C PHE A 374 0.79 -1.38 6.75
N ALA A 375 0.37 -1.16 7.98
CA ALA A 375 0.03 -2.22 8.91
C ALA A 375 -1.26 -1.96 9.66
N ASN A 376 -1.97 -3.04 9.99
CA ASN A 376 -3.16 -3.00 10.82
C ASN A 376 -2.84 -3.58 12.20
N ALA A 377 -2.97 -2.77 13.25
CA ALA A 377 -2.56 -3.16 14.59
C ALA A 377 -3.40 -4.32 15.18
N ARG A 378 -4.66 -4.49 14.74
CA ARG A 378 -5.48 -5.63 15.16
C ARG A 378 -4.94 -6.95 14.62
N LEU A 379 -4.33 -6.93 13.44
CA LEU A 379 -3.79 -8.12 12.80
C LEU A 379 -2.35 -8.43 13.24
N PHE A 380 -1.52 -7.39 13.37
CA PHE A 380 -0.06 -7.54 13.51
C PHE A 380 0.50 -6.91 14.79
N GLY A 381 -0.34 -6.32 15.64
CA GLY A 381 0.11 -5.53 16.79
C GLY A 381 0.76 -4.21 16.39
N CYS A 382 1.40 -3.54 17.36
CA CYS A 382 2.16 -2.33 17.06
C CYS A 382 3.50 -2.70 16.40
N LEU A 383 3.70 -2.20 15.17
CA LEU A 383 4.92 -2.42 14.40
C LEU A 383 5.80 -1.16 14.39
N LEU A 384 7.03 -1.27 14.93
CA LEU A 384 7.96 -0.14 15.05
C LEU A 384 8.30 0.53 13.70
N GLY A 385 8.35 -0.26 12.63
CA GLY A 385 8.74 0.20 11.29
C GLY A 385 7.60 0.79 10.47
N ALA A 386 6.35 0.68 10.91
CA ALA A 386 5.18 1.09 10.14
C ALA A 386 5.17 2.61 9.89
N ILE A 387 5.02 2.98 8.61
CA ILE A 387 4.73 4.36 8.20
C ILE A 387 3.26 4.65 8.46
N SER A 388 2.36 3.72 8.15
CA SER A 388 0.93 3.84 8.40
C SER A 388 0.47 2.69 9.30
N LEU A 389 -0.07 3.00 10.47
CA LEU A 389 -0.58 2.01 11.42
C LEU A 389 -2.07 2.26 11.72
N ALA A 390 -2.92 1.33 11.28
CA ALA A 390 -4.37 1.37 11.40
C ALA A 390 -4.92 0.69 12.66
N ASP A 391 -6.22 0.92 12.88
CA ASP A 391 -7.07 0.27 13.87
C ASP A 391 -6.72 0.65 15.32
N LEU A 392 -6.18 1.87 15.48
CA LEU A 392 -5.77 2.41 16.76
C LEU A 392 -6.93 3.12 17.48
N THR A 393 -6.87 3.13 18.81
CA THR A 393 -7.66 4.07 19.60
C THR A 393 -7.02 5.45 19.56
N PRO A 394 -7.76 6.54 19.87
CA PRO A 394 -7.15 7.86 20.03
C PRO A 394 -5.99 7.88 21.04
N LEU A 395 -6.08 7.07 22.11
CA LEU A 395 -5.01 6.89 23.08
C LEU A 395 -3.78 6.21 22.45
N GLY A 396 -3.98 5.16 21.64
CA GLY A 396 -2.89 4.51 20.92
C GLY A 396 -2.17 5.46 19.96
N ILE A 397 -2.92 6.28 19.21
CA ILE A 397 -2.36 7.32 18.33
C ILE A 397 -1.47 8.29 19.12
N LEU A 398 -1.98 8.81 20.24
CA LEU A 398 -1.24 9.74 21.11
C LEU A 398 -0.01 9.09 21.73
N ALA A 399 -0.13 7.89 22.30
CA ALA A 399 0.97 7.21 22.98
C ALA A 399 2.13 6.89 22.03
N ILE A 400 1.82 6.39 20.83
CA ILE A 400 2.84 6.11 19.82
C ILE A 400 3.54 7.40 19.38
N HIS A 401 2.77 8.48 19.17
CA HIS A 401 3.34 9.78 18.80
C HIS A 401 4.24 10.35 19.92
N GLU A 402 3.80 10.31 21.18
CA GLU A 402 4.58 10.76 22.33
C GLU A 402 5.90 9.98 22.46
N ASN A 403 5.86 8.66 22.23
CA ASN A 403 7.07 7.84 22.18
C ASN A 403 8.03 8.33 21.08
N ARG A 404 7.54 8.57 19.87
CA ARG A 404 8.35 9.07 18.75
C ARG A 404 8.99 10.43 19.07
N VAL A 405 8.21 11.37 19.61
CA VAL A 405 8.70 12.71 20.00
C VAL A 405 9.75 12.64 21.11
N ALA A 406 9.59 11.72 22.05
CA ALA A 406 10.54 11.50 23.14
C ALA A 406 11.78 10.68 22.73
N GLY A 407 11.93 10.28 21.46
CA GLY A 407 13.02 9.43 21.00
C GLY A 407 12.96 7.98 21.51
N ARG A 408 11.81 7.56 22.07
CA ARG A 408 11.56 6.20 22.53
C ARG A 408 11.11 5.30 21.38
N PRO A 409 11.26 3.96 21.47
CA PRO A 409 10.60 3.03 20.56
C PRO A 409 9.09 3.33 20.47
N ALA A 410 8.57 3.44 19.24
CA ALA A 410 7.18 3.83 18.97
C ALA A 410 6.15 2.96 19.73
N CYS A 411 6.44 1.67 19.88
CA CYS A 411 5.58 0.69 20.55
C CYS A 411 5.93 0.46 22.04
N GLU A 412 6.75 1.31 22.65
CA GLU A 412 7.07 1.20 24.07
C GLU A 412 5.80 1.35 24.92
N GLY A 413 5.53 0.38 25.80
CA GLY A 413 4.32 0.36 26.62
C GLY A 413 3.05 -0.06 25.87
N TYR A 414 3.18 -0.69 24.70
CA TYR A 414 2.04 -1.18 23.92
C TYR A 414 1.12 -2.09 24.74
N ASP A 415 -0.15 -1.69 24.83
CA ASP A 415 -1.22 -2.49 25.40
C ASP A 415 -2.34 -2.67 24.36
N ASN A 416 -2.62 -3.92 23.99
CA ASN A 416 -3.57 -4.24 22.93
C ASN A 416 -5.01 -3.79 23.25
N LEU A 417 -5.41 -3.77 24.52
CA LEU A 417 -6.76 -3.36 24.93
C LEU A 417 -6.93 -1.85 24.88
N ALA A 418 -5.89 -1.12 25.26
CA ALA A 418 -5.90 0.33 25.31
C ALA A 418 -5.59 0.97 23.96
N TRP A 419 -4.70 0.38 23.15
CA TRP A 419 -4.17 1.03 21.94
C TRP A 419 -4.88 0.58 20.66
N VAL A 420 -5.52 -0.59 20.64
CA VAL A 420 -6.20 -1.13 19.44
C VAL A 420 -7.71 -1.15 19.64
N LYS A 421 -8.47 -0.75 18.61
CA LYS A 421 -9.93 -0.77 18.64
C LYS A 421 -10.43 -2.19 18.87
N GLN A 422 -11.11 -2.41 19.99
CA GLN A 422 -11.77 -3.69 20.24
C GLN A 422 -12.89 -3.95 19.24
N PRO A 423 -13.16 -5.22 18.86
CA PRO A 423 -14.30 -5.53 18.02
C PRO A 423 -15.58 -5.05 18.72
N ARG A 424 -16.42 -4.25 18.03
CA ARG A 424 -17.75 -3.90 18.52
C ARG A 424 -18.66 -5.13 18.48
N PHE A 425 -18.51 -6.07 19.42
CA PHE A 425 -19.53 -7.08 19.65
C PHE A 425 -20.70 -6.39 20.35
N LYS A 426 -21.83 -6.20 19.63
CA LYS A 426 -23.10 -5.95 20.30
C LYS A 426 -23.49 -7.24 21.01
N ILE A 427 -23.18 -7.36 22.31
CA ILE A 427 -23.79 -8.37 23.16
C ILE A 427 -25.29 -8.05 23.15
N LYS A 428 -26.09 -8.82 22.39
CA LYS A 428 -27.53 -8.85 22.61
C LYS A 428 -27.72 -9.40 24.01
N ARG A 429 -28.10 -8.55 24.97
CA ARG A 429 -28.73 -9.06 26.20
C ARG A 429 -29.93 -9.87 25.73
N ALA A 430 -29.97 -11.15 26.11
CA ALA A 430 -31.18 -11.94 25.94
C ALA A 430 -32.28 -11.22 26.74
N GLU A 431 -33.31 -10.75 26.04
CA GLU A 431 -34.55 -10.36 26.69
C GLU A 431 -35.15 -11.65 27.26
N SER A 432 -35.18 -11.72 28.58
CA SER A 432 -35.85 -12.75 29.38
C SER A 432 -37.33 -12.46 29.49
#